data_AF-A0AAR5PT79-F1
#
_entry.id   AF-A0AAR5PT79-F1
#
_cell.length_a   1.000
_cell.length_b   1.000
_cell.length_c   1.000
_cell.angle_alpha   90.00
_cell.angle_beta   90.00
_cell.angle_gamma   90.00
#
_symmetry.space_group_name_H-M   'P 1'
#
loop_
_entity.id
_entity.type
_entity.pdbx_description
1 polymer ?
#
loop_
_entity_poly.entity_id
_entity_poly.type
_entity_poly.pdbx_seq_one_letter_code
_entity_poly.pdbx_strand_id
1 'polypeptide(L)'
;MDWVISDELSLTVGHVVGWISAGAMVVGGIIPYIPQYRQIKRTKDADGFSLLVCLALLIANTLRILFWFGKHFEYPLLAQSLIMIATMFAMIHLCVRIRNKAQLHQARQRIFTDFDAKNFWNWSDFQSYLDCTLVFTIVASLLMYLFIEYIVFVELIGFLAVFTEAMLGMPQLIKNYRSNSTEGMSISMVVLWTCGDIFKTLYFLLRDAPVQFWVCGSMQVAIDLLILLQVFIYRGNTDAGRPVSHRID
;
A
#
# COMPACT_ATOMS: atom_id res chain seq x y z
N MET A 1 11.34 -20.08 42.83
CA MET A 1 10.72 -18.75 42.75
C MET A 1 11.22 -18.01 41.53
N ASP A 2 12.52 -18.00 41.26
CA ASP A 2 13.09 -17.33 40.07
C ASP A 2 12.58 -17.88 38.73
N TRP A 3 12.34 -19.19 38.63
CA TRP A 3 11.79 -19.83 37.42
C TRP A 3 10.32 -19.47 37.14
N VAL A 4 9.52 -19.22 38.18
CA VAL A 4 8.13 -18.75 38.04
C VAL A 4 8.12 -17.29 37.60
N ILE A 5 9.00 -16.47 38.19
CA ILE A 5 9.12 -15.06 37.83
C ILE A 5 9.66 -14.92 36.40
N SER A 6 10.61 -15.74 35.97
CA SER A 6 11.09 -15.73 34.58
C SER A 6 10.01 -16.17 33.59
N ASP A 7 9.21 -17.18 33.94
CA ASP A 7 8.12 -17.64 33.08
C ASP A 7 7.01 -16.60 32.99
N GLU A 8 6.53 -16.04 34.11
CA GLU A 8 5.53 -14.97 34.10
C GLU A 8 6.03 -13.70 33.39
N LEU A 9 7.31 -13.33 33.59
CA LEU A 9 7.92 -12.22 32.89
C LEU A 9 8.03 -12.51 31.39
N SER A 10 8.42 -13.72 30.99
CA SER A 10 8.50 -14.11 29.57
C SER A 10 7.13 -14.12 28.90
N LEU A 11 6.08 -14.56 29.61
CA LEU A 11 4.71 -14.57 29.13
C LEU A 11 4.19 -13.14 28.99
N THR A 12 4.39 -12.32 30.01
CA THR A 12 3.98 -10.90 30.03
C THR A 12 4.69 -10.10 28.94
N VAL A 13 6.01 -10.27 28.81
CA VAL A 13 6.81 -9.63 27.75
C VAL A 13 6.35 -10.15 26.38
N GLY A 14 6.11 -11.44 26.22
CA GLY A 14 5.60 -12.04 24.98
C GLY A 14 4.25 -11.48 24.57
N HIS A 15 3.32 -11.31 25.51
CA HIS A 15 2.04 -10.67 25.26
C HIS A 15 2.22 -9.21 24.85
N VAL A 16 2.97 -8.42 25.61
CA VAL A 16 3.21 -7.00 25.30
C VAL A 16 3.85 -6.85 23.92
N VAL A 17 4.88 -7.64 23.60
CA VAL A 17 5.52 -7.66 22.29
C VAL A 17 4.54 -8.05 21.19
N GLY A 18 3.66 -9.04 21.44
CA GLY A 18 2.61 -9.46 20.51
C GLY A 18 1.61 -8.34 20.20
N TRP A 19 1.12 -7.65 21.23
CA TRP A 19 0.19 -6.51 21.07
C TRP A 19 0.85 -5.33 20.33
N ILE A 20 2.09 -5.00 20.68
CA ILE A 20 2.85 -3.94 19.99
C ILE A 20 3.07 -4.33 18.52
N SER A 21 3.44 -5.57 18.24
CA SER A 21 3.69 -6.04 16.88
C SER A 21 2.42 -6.06 16.04
N ALA A 22 1.30 -6.50 16.62
CA ALA A 22 -0.01 -6.43 15.98
C ALA A 22 -0.44 -4.99 15.69
N GLY A 23 -0.24 -4.07 16.65
CA GLY A 23 -0.50 -2.65 16.45
C GLY A 23 0.37 -2.05 15.34
N ALA A 24 1.67 -2.35 15.35
CA ALA A 24 2.62 -1.91 14.32
C ALA A 24 2.25 -2.44 12.93
N MET A 25 1.77 -3.69 12.83
CA MET A 25 1.29 -4.26 11.57
C MET A 25 0.08 -3.51 11.00
N VAL A 26 -0.92 -3.27 11.85
CA VAL A 26 -2.15 -2.59 11.44
C VAL A 26 -1.87 -1.15 11.03
N VAL A 27 -1.11 -0.43 11.85
CA VAL A 27 -0.86 1.01 11.67
C VAL A 27 0.20 1.24 10.58
N GLY A 28 1.22 0.39 10.51
CA GLY A 28 2.39 0.54 9.64
C GLY A 28 2.02 0.77 8.17
N GLY A 29 1.07 -0.01 7.65
CA GLY A 29 0.60 0.15 6.27
C GLY A 29 -0.06 1.50 5.98
N ILE A 30 -0.67 2.14 6.99
CA ILE A 30 -1.45 3.38 6.82
C ILE A 30 -0.57 4.62 6.97
N ILE A 31 0.52 4.53 7.74
CA ILE A 31 1.40 5.65 8.09
C ILE A 31 1.77 6.51 6.87
N PRO A 32 2.16 5.96 5.70
CA PRO A 32 2.54 6.78 4.54
C PRO A 32 1.39 7.63 3.97
N TYR A 33 0.14 7.20 4.13
CA TYR A 33 -1.03 7.89 3.56
C TYR A 33 -1.51 9.04 4.44
N ILE A 34 -1.18 9.07 5.72
CA ILE A 34 -1.53 10.17 6.63
C ILE A 34 -0.87 11.50 6.20
N PRO A 35 0.46 11.60 6.02
CA PRO A 35 1.09 12.83 5.55
C PRO A 35 0.61 13.18 4.14
N GLN A 36 0.40 12.19 3.26
CA GLN A 36 -0.12 12.41 1.92
C GLN A 36 -1.51 13.05 1.93
N TYR A 37 -2.42 12.52 2.75
CA TYR A 37 -3.76 13.08 2.95
C TYR A 37 -3.68 14.54 3.44
N ARG A 38 -2.82 14.79 4.43
CA ARG A 38 -2.62 16.15 4.98
C ARG A 38 -2.05 17.10 3.93
N GLN A 39 -1.11 16.65 3.11
CA GLN A 39 -0.52 17.43 2.04
C GLN A 39 -1.59 17.84 1.03
N ILE A 40 -2.33 16.89 0.46
CA ILE A 40 -3.41 17.15 -0.51
C ILE A 40 -4.47 18.10 0.08
N LYS A 41 -4.86 17.89 1.35
CA LYS A 41 -5.84 18.76 2.02
C LYS A 41 -5.34 20.20 2.19
N ARG A 42 -4.04 20.39 2.41
CA ARG A 42 -3.39 21.70 2.59
C ARG A 42 -3.15 22.39 1.24
N THR A 43 -2.60 21.69 0.26
CA THR A 43 -2.28 22.25 -1.07
C THR A 43 -3.53 22.52 -1.90
N LYS A 44 -4.66 21.83 -1.61
CA LYS A 44 -5.86 21.83 -2.47
C LYS A 44 -5.57 21.34 -3.89
N ASP A 45 -4.53 20.53 -4.02
CA ASP A 45 -4.09 19.92 -5.27
C ASP A 45 -3.97 18.41 -5.05
N ALA A 46 -4.64 17.65 -5.93
CA ALA A 46 -4.71 16.20 -5.91
C ALA A 46 -4.11 15.55 -7.17
N ASP A 47 -3.47 16.33 -8.05
CA ASP A 47 -2.91 15.81 -9.30
C ASP A 47 -1.58 15.07 -9.06
N GLY A 48 -0.86 15.41 -7.99
CA GLY A 48 0.36 14.70 -7.57
C GLY A 48 0.15 13.29 -7.01
N PHE A 49 -1.10 12.86 -6.76
CA PHE A 49 -1.41 11.53 -6.22
C PHE A 49 -2.23 10.69 -7.21
N SER A 50 -1.78 9.47 -7.47
CA SER A 50 -2.43 8.58 -8.42
C SER A 50 -3.54 7.75 -7.76
N LEU A 51 -4.77 7.91 -8.26
CA LEU A 51 -5.92 7.10 -7.83
C LEU A 51 -5.76 5.61 -8.16
N LEU A 52 -4.88 5.26 -9.10
CA LEU A 52 -4.57 3.86 -9.44
C LEU A 52 -3.86 3.13 -8.29
N VAL A 53 -3.13 3.85 -7.44
CA VAL A 53 -2.54 3.26 -6.21
C VAL A 53 -3.66 2.84 -5.27
N CYS A 54 -4.69 3.68 -5.11
CA CYS A 54 -5.87 3.31 -4.34
C CYS A 54 -6.61 2.13 -4.94
N LEU A 55 -6.74 2.04 -6.28
CA LEU A 55 -7.32 0.87 -6.95
C LEU A 55 -6.54 -0.40 -6.61
N ALA A 56 -5.23 -0.38 -6.81
CA ALA A 56 -4.36 -1.54 -6.57
C ALA A 56 -4.49 -2.03 -5.12
N LEU A 57 -4.51 -1.10 -4.16
CA LEU A 57 -4.69 -1.42 -2.74
C LEU A 57 -6.10 -1.90 -2.41
N LEU A 58 -7.15 -1.33 -2.98
CA LEU A 58 -8.52 -1.83 -2.79
C LEU A 58 -8.64 -3.26 -3.30
N ILE A 59 -8.15 -3.55 -4.51
CA ILE A 59 -8.13 -4.91 -5.06
C ILE A 59 -7.31 -5.85 -4.18
N ALA A 60 -6.07 -5.48 -3.84
CA ALA A 60 -5.17 -6.29 -3.04
C ALA A 60 -5.77 -6.67 -1.68
N ASN A 61 -6.35 -5.69 -0.97
CA ASN A 61 -6.89 -5.91 0.37
C ASN A 61 -8.26 -6.63 0.33
N THR A 62 -9.08 -6.40 -0.69
CA THR A 62 -10.31 -7.20 -0.90
C THR A 62 -9.96 -8.65 -1.16
N LEU A 63 -9.03 -8.94 -2.09
CA LEU A 63 -8.59 -10.32 -2.37
C LEU A 63 -7.96 -10.98 -1.14
N ARG A 64 -7.22 -10.21 -0.31
CA ARG A 64 -6.64 -10.72 0.94
C ARG A 64 -7.71 -11.13 1.96
N ILE A 65 -8.77 -10.34 2.11
CA ILE A 65 -9.91 -10.69 2.96
C ILE A 65 -10.59 -11.96 2.44
N LEU A 66 -10.77 -12.09 1.12
CA LEU A 66 -11.34 -13.30 0.52
C LEU A 66 -10.45 -14.52 0.75
N PHE A 67 -9.14 -14.37 0.55
CA PHE A 67 -8.15 -15.41 0.81
C PHE A 67 -8.23 -15.94 2.25
N TRP A 68 -8.48 -15.07 3.24
CA TRP A 68 -8.61 -15.45 4.64
C TRP A 68 -9.70 -16.50 4.88
N PHE A 69 -10.82 -16.43 4.15
CA PHE A 69 -11.89 -17.44 4.25
C PHE A 69 -11.48 -18.81 3.71
N GLY A 70 -10.58 -18.86 2.71
CA GLY A 70 -10.03 -20.12 2.21
C GLY A 70 -8.90 -20.65 3.08
N LYS A 71 -8.01 -19.77 3.53
CA LYS A 71 -6.86 -20.10 4.38
C LYS A 71 -6.68 -19.03 5.46
N HIS A 72 -7.02 -19.41 6.68
CA HIS A 72 -6.97 -18.51 7.82
C HIS A 72 -5.52 -18.11 8.13
N PHE A 73 -5.31 -16.82 8.32
CA PHE A 73 -4.07 -16.24 8.82
C PHE A 73 -4.39 -15.28 9.97
N GLU A 74 -3.35 -14.76 10.63
CA GLU A 74 -3.42 -13.92 11.82
C GLU A 74 -4.40 -12.73 11.70
N TYR A 75 -5.27 -12.55 12.71
CA TYR A 75 -6.28 -11.47 12.75
C TYR A 75 -5.74 -10.04 12.57
N PRO A 76 -4.54 -9.67 13.09
CA PRO A 76 -3.96 -8.34 12.83
C PRO A 76 -3.84 -7.99 11.35
N LEU A 77 -3.53 -8.95 10.47
CA LEU A 77 -3.44 -8.73 9.02
C LEU A 77 -4.83 -8.52 8.40
N LEU A 78 -5.85 -9.19 8.92
CA LEU A 78 -7.22 -9.00 8.49
C LEU A 78 -7.70 -7.59 8.87
N ALA A 79 -7.45 -7.17 10.11
CA ALA A 79 -7.71 -5.81 10.57
C ALA A 79 -6.94 -4.76 9.75
N GLN A 80 -5.66 -5.03 9.43
CA GLN A 80 -4.85 -4.19 8.54
C GLN A 80 -5.51 -4.01 7.17
N SER A 81 -6.10 -5.08 6.62
CA SER A 81 -6.76 -5.03 5.30
C SER A 81 -8.02 -4.18 5.33
N LEU A 82 -8.85 -4.32 6.37
CA LEU A 82 -10.07 -3.53 6.55
C LEU A 82 -9.76 -2.04 6.70
N ILE A 83 -8.77 -1.70 7.54
CA ILE A 83 -8.42 -0.29 7.78
C ILE A 83 -7.72 0.30 6.55
N MET A 84 -6.95 -0.49 5.80
CA MET A 84 -6.37 -0.07 4.53
C MET A 84 -7.46 0.29 3.50
N ILE A 85 -8.49 -0.56 3.34
CA ILE A 85 -9.64 -0.29 2.47
C ILE A 85 -10.33 1.02 2.86
N ALA A 86 -10.62 1.21 4.15
CA ALA A 86 -11.23 2.45 4.65
C ALA A 86 -10.35 3.68 4.36
N THR A 87 -9.04 3.55 4.53
CA THR A 87 -8.06 4.62 4.22
C THR A 87 -8.06 4.94 2.73
N MET A 88 -8.09 3.94 1.85
CA MET A 88 -8.11 4.15 0.40
C MET A 88 -9.39 4.85 -0.05
N PHE A 89 -10.55 4.48 0.51
CA PHE A 89 -11.78 5.22 0.25
C PHE A 89 -11.72 6.66 0.76
N ALA A 90 -11.16 6.90 1.95
CA ALA A 90 -10.97 8.25 2.46
C ALA A 90 -10.05 9.10 1.57
N MET A 91 -8.98 8.49 1.02
CA MET A 91 -8.08 9.12 0.07
C MET A 91 -8.78 9.45 -1.25
N ILE A 92 -9.51 8.50 -1.85
CA ILE A 92 -10.28 8.72 -3.08
C ILE A 92 -11.31 9.84 -2.87
N HIS A 93 -12.09 9.77 -1.78
CA HIS A 93 -13.09 10.78 -1.47
C HIS A 93 -12.48 12.19 -1.36
N LEU A 94 -11.31 12.32 -0.71
CA LEU A 94 -10.59 13.60 -0.64
C LEU A 94 -10.17 14.09 -2.04
N CYS A 95 -9.55 13.22 -2.83
CA CYS A 95 -9.03 13.56 -4.16
C CYS A 95 -10.15 13.98 -5.11
N VAL A 96 -11.24 13.20 -5.18
CA VAL A 96 -12.42 13.49 -5.98
C VAL A 96 -13.06 14.81 -5.55
N ARG A 97 -13.21 15.05 -4.23
CA ARG A 97 -13.78 16.30 -3.72
C ARG A 97 -12.96 17.53 -4.11
N ILE A 98 -11.63 17.43 -4.12
CA ILE A 98 -10.74 18.52 -4.51
C ILE A 98 -10.78 18.74 -6.02
N ARG A 99 -10.66 17.67 -6.82
CA ARG A 99 -10.74 17.75 -8.29
C ARG A 99 -12.06 18.36 -8.76
N ASN A 100 -13.18 17.95 -8.20
CA ASN A 100 -14.48 18.52 -8.55
C ASN A 100 -14.60 20.00 -8.23
N LYS A 101 -14.01 20.44 -7.10
CA LYS A 101 -13.97 21.87 -6.76
C LYS A 101 -13.08 22.68 -7.70
N ALA A 102 -11.96 22.10 -8.14
CA ALA A 102 -11.06 22.74 -9.09
C ALA A 102 -11.65 22.79 -10.51
N GLN A 103 -12.41 21.78 -10.92
CA GLN A 103 -12.95 21.62 -12.28
C GLN A 103 -14.39 22.14 -12.47
N LEU A 104 -14.84 23.08 -11.62
CA LEU A 104 -16.24 23.55 -11.52
C LEU A 104 -16.84 24.16 -12.82
N HIS A 105 -16.13 24.20 -13.96
CA HIS A 105 -16.59 24.83 -15.21
C HIS A 105 -16.33 24.05 -16.53
N GLN A 106 -15.64 22.89 -16.58
CA GLN A 106 -15.17 22.40 -17.90
C GLN A 106 -15.08 20.88 -18.18
N ALA A 107 -15.46 19.98 -17.26
CA ALA A 107 -15.35 18.54 -17.53
C ALA A 107 -16.71 17.86 -17.72
N ARG A 108 -16.89 17.16 -18.85
CA ARG A 108 -17.94 16.15 -19.08
C ARG A 108 -18.03 15.25 -17.85
N GLN A 109 -19.22 15.09 -17.25
CA GLN A 109 -19.44 14.19 -16.12
C GLN A 109 -19.10 12.76 -16.56
N ARG A 110 -18.19 12.10 -15.85
CA ARG A 110 -17.75 10.72 -16.13
C ARG A 110 -18.25 9.83 -15.00
N ILE A 111 -19.16 8.94 -15.34
CA ILE A 111 -19.88 8.08 -14.40
C ILE A 111 -19.44 6.64 -14.64
N PHE A 112 -19.63 5.75 -13.66
CA PHE A 112 -19.33 4.33 -13.73
C PHE A 112 -19.74 3.62 -15.04
N THR A 113 -20.82 4.05 -15.69
CA THR A 113 -21.35 3.44 -16.93
C THR A 113 -20.63 3.88 -18.21
N ASP A 114 -19.67 4.81 -18.16
CA ASP A 114 -18.80 5.12 -19.30
C ASP A 114 -17.77 3.99 -19.45
N PHE A 115 -18.06 3.01 -20.31
CA PHE A 115 -17.19 1.86 -20.62
C PHE A 115 -15.96 2.20 -21.49
N ASP A 116 -15.36 3.38 -21.30
CA ASP A 116 -14.10 3.72 -21.95
C ASP A 116 -12.92 3.25 -21.11
N ALA A 117 -12.26 2.18 -21.55
CA ALA A 117 -11.08 1.62 -20.88
C ALA A 117 -9.96 2.66 -20.70
N LYS A 118 -9.87 3.69 -21.56
CA LYS A 118 -8.87 4.76 -21.43
C LYS A 118 -9.12 5.67 -20.22
N ASN A 119 -10.36 5.73 -19.73
CA ASN A 119 -10.78 6.57 -18.62
C ASN A 119 -11.16 5.74 -17.37
N PHE A 120 -10.83 4.44 -17.37
CA PHE A 120 -11.08 3.56 -16.24
C PHE A 120 -10.46 4.11 -14.96
N TRP A 121 -11.23 4.10 -13.86
CA TRP A 121 -10.81 4.60 -12.54
C TRP A 121 -10.48 6.12 -12.49
N ASN A 122 -11.09 6.92 -13.37
CA ASN A 122 -10.98 8.37 -13.38
C ASN A 122 -12.37 9.04 -13.46
N TRP A 123 -13.28 8.60 -12.59
CA TRP A 123 -14.64 9.12 -12.46
C TRP A 123 -14.68 10.42 -11.67
N SER A 124 -15.71 11.23 -11.97
CA SER A 124 -15.94 12.52 -11.30
C SER A 124 -16.62 12.38 -9.95
N ASP A 125 -17.30 11.28 -9.67
CA ASP A 125 -18.04 11.07 -8.43
C ASP A 125 -17.44 9.95 -7.58
N PHE A 126 -17.51 10.10 -6.26
CA PHE A 126 -17.00 9.09 -5.32
C PHE A 126 -17.83 7.79 -5.38
N GLN A 127 -19.13 7.90 -5.69
CA GLN A 127 -20.05 6.76 -5.71
C GLN A 127 -19.64 5.72 -6.77
N SER A 128 -19.21 6.16 -7.95
CA SER A 128 -18.74 5.27 -9.02
C SER A 128 -17.55 4.38 -8.58
N TYR A 129 -16.66 4.89 -7.72
CA TYR A 129 -15.57 4.10 -7.16
C TYR A 129 -16.07 3.06 -6.15
N LEU A 130 -17.05 3.43 -5.31
CA LEU A 130 -17.69 2.50 -4.38
C LEU A 130 -18.41 1.39 -5.14
N ASP A 131 -19.25 1.74 -6.12
CA ASP A 131 -20.03 0.80 -6.92
C ASP A 131 -19.12 -0.18 -7.67
N CYS A 132 -18.06 0.32 -8.31
CA CYS A 132 -17.08 -0.54 -8.98
C CYS A 132 -16.41 -1.52 -8.00
N THR A 133 -16.01 -1.03 -6.81
CA THR A 133 -15.34 -1.88 -5.80
C THR A 133 -16.31 -2.91 -5.22
N LEU A 134 -17.58 -2.54 -5.04
CA LEU A 134 -18.64 -3.42 -4.56
C LEU A 134 -18.94 -4.51 -5.59
N VAL A 135 -19.09 -4.17 -6.88
CA VAL A 135 -19.26 -5.15 -7.95
C VAL A 135 -18.08 -6.11 -7.99
N PHE A 136 -16.85 -5.61 -7.95
CA PHE A 136 -15.65 -6.46 -7.88
C PHE A 136 -15.68 -7.39 -6.66
N THR A 137 -16.06 -6.87 -5.49
CA THR A 137 -16.13 -7.65 -4.25
C THR A 137 -17.19 -8.75 -4.33
N ILE A 138 -18.38 -8.47 -4.89
CA ILE A 138 -19.44 -9.47 -5.06
C ILE A 138 -18.99 -10.57 -6.03
N VAL A 139 -18.44 -10.18 -7.19
CA VAL A 139 -17.97 -11.14 -8.21
C VAL A 139 -16.83 -11.99 -7.66
N ALA A 140 -15.84 -11.37 -7.02
CA ALA A 140 -14.71 -12.08 -6.42
C ALA A 140 -15.17 -12.99 -5.26
N SER A 141 -16.12 -12.55 -4.44
CA SER A 141 -16.72 -13.38 -3.38
C SER A 141 -17.46 -14.60 -3.95
N LEU A 142 -18.23 -14.40 -5.02
CA LEU A 142 -18.95 -15.49 -5.69
C LEU A 142 -17.97 -16.52 -6.27
N LEU A 143 -16.92 -16.05 -6.97
CA LEU A 143 -15.87 -16.92 -7.48
C LEU A 143 -15.15 -17.65 -6.34
N MET A 144 -14.80 -16.95 -5.25
CA MET A 144 -14.19 -17.56 -4.07
C MET A 144 -15.09 -18.65 -3.48
N TYR A 145 -16.37 -18.38 -3.32
CA TYR A 145 -17.34 -19.35 -2.81
C TYR A 145 -17.44 -20.60 -3.71
N LEU A 146 -17.50 -20.42 -5.03
CA LEU A 146 -17.59 -21.53 -5.99
C LEU A 146 -16.31 -22.38 -6.06
N PHE A 147 -15.14 -21.76 -5.88
CA PHE A 147 -13.84 -22.42 -6.06
C PHE A 147 -13.06 -22.65 -4.76
N ILE A 148 -13.69 -22.52 -3.59
CA ILE A 148 -12.99 -22.60 -2.29
C ILE A 148 -12.33 -23.96 -2.04
N GLU A 149 -12.88 -25.04 -2.59
CA GLU A 149 -12.31 -26.39 -2.46
C GLU A 149 -11.06 -26.61 -3.33
N TYR A 150 -10.81 -25.74 -4.31
CA TYR A 150 -9.65 -25.83 -5.19
C TYR A 150 -8.46 -25.08 -4.59
N ILE A 151 -7.56 -25.80 -3.92
CA ILE A 151 -6.38 -25.25 -3.24
C ILE A 151 -5.57 -24.33 -4.16
N VAL A 152 -5.34 -24.71 -5.42
CA VAL A 152 -4.59 -23.89 -6.39
C VAL A 152 -5.25 -22.54 -6.62
N PHE A 153 -6.58 -22.49 -6.69
CA PHE A 153 -7.32 -21.24 -6.85
C PHE A 153 -7.15 -20.34 -5.61
N VAL A 154 -7.35 -20.90 -4.41
CA VAL A 154 -7.20 -20.16 -3.14
C VAL A 154 -5.78 -19.60 -2.99
N GLU A 155 -4.76 -20.42 -3.24
CA GLU A 155 -3.36 -20.01 -3.14
C GLU A 155 -3.00 -18.94 -4.20
N LEU A 156 -3.58 -18.99 -5.41
CA LEU A 156 -3.42 -17.98 -6.45
C LEU A 156 -4.06 -16.65 -6.06
N ILE A 157 -5.27 -16.65 -5.49
CA ILE A 157 -5.92 -15.44 -4.98
C ILE A 157 -5.07 -14.79 -3.88
N GLY A 158 -4.58 -15.60 -2.94
CA GLY A 158 -3.64 -15.14 -1.91
C GLY A 158 -2.37 -14.53 -2.51
N PHE A 159 -1.79 -15.19 -3.52
CA PHE A 159 -0.61 -14.67 -4.22
C PHE A 159 -0.89 -13.34 -4.90
N LEU A 160 -1.96 -13.23 -5.70
CA LEU A 160 -2.33 -12.00 -6.38
C LEU A 160 -2.59 -10.85 -5.40
N ALA A 161 -3.21 -11.14 -4.25
CA ALA A 161 -3.47 -10.16 -3.20
C ALA A 161 -2.19 -9.54 -2.63
N VAL A 162 -1.20 -10.37 -2.28
CA VAL A 162 0.05 -9.86 -1.67
C VAL A 162 1.04 -9.37 -2.74
N PHE A 163 1.04 -9.97 -3.92
CA PHE A 163 1.85 -9.53 -5.06
C PHE A 163 1.48 -8.12 -5.54
N THR A 164 0.17 -7.81 -5.62
CA THR A 164 -0.29 -6.48 -5.98
C THR A 164 0.18 -5.42 -4.98
N GLU A 165 0.21 -5.74 -3.68
CA GLU A 165 0.79 -4.86 -2.65
C GLU A 165 2.32 -4.75 -2.81
N ALA A 166 3.00 -5.85 -3.13
CA ALA A 166 4.45 -5.85 -3.33
C ALA A 166 4.90 -4.98 -4.51
N MET A 167 4.02 -4.79 -5.50
CA MET A 167 4.31 -4.00 -6.69
C MET A 167 4.16 -2.49 -6.53
N LEU A 168 3.77 -2.00 -5.36
CA LEU A 168 3.61 -0.56 -5.12
C LEU A 168 4.92 0.23 -5.21
N GLY A 169 6.05 -0.36 -4.83
CA GLY A 169 7.38 0.28 -4.92
C GLY A 169 7.98 0.27 -6.34
N MET A 170 7.52 -0.64 -7.21
CA MET A 170 8.11 -0.86 -8.54
C MET A 170 8.05 0.36 -9.47
N PRO A 171 6.95 1.14 -9.55
CA PRO A 171 6.92 2.35 -10.37
C PRO A 171 8.01 3.35 -9.99
N GLN A 172 8.34 3.45 -8.69
CA GLN A 172 9.39 4.35 -8.22
C GLN A 172 10.78 3.86 -8.65
N LEU A 173 11.04 2.57 -8.53
CA LEU A 173 12.27 1.93 -9.03
C LEU A 173 12.47 2.19 -10.52
N ILE A 174 11.41 2.00 -11.32
CA ILE A 174 11.44 2.22 -12.77
C ILE A 174 11.65 3.71 -13.08
N LYS A 175 10.96 4.60 -12.37
CA LYS A 175 11.07 6.05 -12.59
C LYS A 175 12.52 6.50 -12.40
N ASN A 176 13.14 6.14 -11.28
CA ASN A 176 14.53 6.46 -10.97
C ASN A 176 15.50 5.94 -12.03
N TYR A 177 15.29 4.70 -12.50
CA TYR A 177 16.12 4.10 -13.53
C TYR A 177 16.03 4.87 -14.86
N ARG A 178 14.81 5.28 -15.25
CA ARG A 178 14.60 6.05 -16.49
C ARG A 178 15.12 7.48 -16.37
N SER A 179 14.96 8.13 -15.22
CA SER A 179 15.42 9.50 -15.00
C SER A 179 16.91 9.61 -14.72
N ASN A 180 17.59 8.51 -14.33
CA ASN A 180 18.96 8.51 -13.83
C ASN A 180 19.19 9.55 -12.70
N SER A 181 18.13 9.83 -11.94
CA SER A 181 18.08 10.82 -10.88
C SER A 181 17.00 10.44 -9.86
N THR A 182 17.28 10.65 -8.59
CA THR A 182 16.33 10.49 -7.47
C THR A 182 15.80 11.83 -6.98
N GLU A 183 15.89 12.89 -7.79
CA GLU A 183 15.40 14.22 -7.44
C GLU A 183 13.87 14.22 -7.19
N GLY A 184 13.45 14.88 -6.11
CA GLY A 184 12.06 14.94 -5.66
C GLY A 184 11.59 13.73 -4.85
N MET A 185 12.44 12.73 -4.61
CA MET A 185 12.16 11.62 -3.70
C MET A 185 12.59 11.94 -2.27
N SER A 186 11.73 11.62 -1.29
CA SER A 186 12.09 11.66 0.13
C SER A 186 12.84 10.39 0.53
N ILE A 187 14.15 10.49 0.78
CA ILE A 187 14.99 9.36 1.21
C ILE A 187 14.49 8.79 2.55
N SER A 188 14.11 9.66 3.49
CA SER A 188 13.60 9.25 4.81
C SER A 188 12.33 8.40 4.72
N MET A 189 11.49 8.64 3.71
CA MET A 189 10.29 7.84 3.45
C MET A 189 10.66 6.43 3.00
N VAL A 190 11.62 6.29 2.08
CA VAL A 190 12.08 4.99 1.60
C VAL A 190 12.71 4.18 2.73
N VAL A 191 13.56 4.79 3.57
CA VAL A 191 14.14 4.09 4.73
C VAL A 191 13.05 3.60 5.69
N LEU A 192 12.00 4.40 5.92
CA LEU A 192 10.89 3.99 6.77
C LEU A 192 10.09 2.82 6.17
N TRP A 193 9.88 2.82 4.84
CA TRP A 193 9.28 1.69 4.13
C TRP A 193 10.12 0.43 4.30
N THR A 194 11.44 0.52 4.09
CA THR A 194 12.34 -0.62 4.20
C THR A 194 12.31 -1.22 5.59
N CYS A 195 12.37 -0.38 6.64
CA CYS A 195 12.26 -0.85 8.02
C CYS A 195 10.90 -1.51 8.29
N GLY A 196 9.81 -0.93 7.77
CA GLY A 196 8.47 -1.48 7.90
C GLY A 196 8.32 -2.84 7.22
N ASP A 197 8.84 -2.98 6.00
CA ASP A 197 8.74 -4.21 5.21
C ASP A 197 9.66 -5.32 5.73
N ILE A 198 10.83 -4.98 6.27
CA ILE A 198 11.68 -5.92 7.00
C ILE A 198 10.94 -6.43 8.24
N PHE A 199 10.39 -5.52 9.06
CA PHE A 199 9.62 -5.89 10.24
C PHE A 199 8.42 -6.78 9.88
N LYS A 200 7.69 -6.41 8.82
CA LYS A 200 6.53 -7.16 8.32
C LYS A 200 6.92 -8.56 7.86
N THR A 201 8.01 -8.68 7.10
CA THR A 201 8.52 -9.96 6.60
C THR A 201 9.02 -10.87 7.73
N LEU A 202 9.74 -10.31 8.71
CA LEU A 202 10.18 -11.05 9.89
C LEU A 202 8.99 -11.59 10.69
N TYR A 203 7.95 -10.77 10.89
CA TYR A 203 6.74 -11.23 11.57
C TYR A 203 6.07 -12.39 10.81
N PHE A 204 6.03 -12.36 9.48
CA PHE A 204 5.47 -13.47 8.68
C PHE A 204 6.25 -14.76 8.84
N LEU A 205 7.58 -14.68 8.90
CA LEU A 205 8.44 -15.84 9.15
C LEU A 205 8.27 -16.38 10.58
N LEU A 206 8.14 -15.51 11.57
CA LEU A 206 7.99 -15.89 12.99
C LEU A 206 6.60 -16.45 13.33
N ARG A 207 5.58 -16.17 12.50
CA ARG A 207 4.19 -16.58 12.74
C ARG A 207 3.72 -17.65 11.75
N ASP A 208 4.66 -18.30 11.06
CA ASP A 208 4.38 -19.35 10.06
C ASP A 208 3.26 -18.95 9.07
N ALA A 209 3.29 -17.69 8.63
CA ALA A 209 2.27 -17.16 7.72
C ALA A 209 2.34 -17.90 6.36
N PRO A 210 1.23 -17.94 5.59
CA PRO A 210 1.21 -18.57 4.27
C PRO A 210 2.36 -18.08 3.38
N VAL A 211 2.90 -18.98 2.55
CA VAL A 211 4.16 -18.75 1.81
C VAL A 211 4.16 -17.48 0.97
N GLN A 212 3.01 -17.07 0.47
CA GLN A 212 2.82 -15.86 -0.31
C GLN A 212 3.25 -14.60 0.46
N PHE A 213 3.02 -14.55 1.77
CA PHE A 213 3.28 -13.38 2.60
C PHE A 213 4.76 -13.10 2.74
N TRP A 214 5.57 -14.09 3.15
CA TRP A 214 7.00 -13.87 3.33
C TRP A 214 7.76 -13.81 2.00
N VAL A 215 7.30 -14.50 0.94
CA VAL A 215 7.88 -14.38 -0.41
C VAL A 215 7.66 -12.98 -0.96
N CYS A 216 6.42 -12.47 -0.94
CA CYS A 216 6.12 -11.12 -1.41
C CYS A 216 6.72 -10.04 -0.49
N GLY A 217 6.77 -10.28 0.82
CA GLY A 217 7.45 -9.38 1.76
C GLY A 217 8.95 -9.29 1.49
N SER A 218 9.61 -10.42 1.21
CA SER A 218 11.02 -10.43 0.79
C SER A 218 11.22 -9.66 -0.52
N MET A 219 10.28 -9.77 -1.46
CA MET A 219 10.29 -9.00 -2.70
C MET A 219 10.14 -7.50 -2.44
N GLN A 220 9.28 -7.07 -1.52
CA GLN A 220 9.13 -5.66 -1.11
C GLN A 220 10.45 -5.12 -0.56
N VAL A 221 11.05 -5.83 0.39
CA VAL A 221 12.36 -5.48 0.94
C VAL A 221 13.42 -5.37 -0.16
N ALA A 222 13.42 -6.29 -1.13
CA ALA A 222 14.36 -6.24 -2.24
C ALA A 222 14.16 -5.00 -3.13
N ILE A 223 12.91 -4.65 -3.47
CA ILE A 223 12.59 -3.44 -4.26
C ILE A 223 13.06 -2.19 -3.53
N ASP A 224 12.79 -2.12 -2.22
CA ASP A 224 13.19 -1.00 -1.38
C ASP A 224 14.72 -0.84 -1.31
N LEU A 225 15.45 -1.94 -1.13
CA LEU A 225 16.91 -1.94 -1.16
C LEU A 225 17.45 -1.51 -2.54
N LEU A 226 16.80 -1.91 -3.62
CA LEU A 226 17.16 -1.46 -4.97
C LEU A 226 16.90 0.05 -5.16
N ILE A 227 15.83 0.60 -4.59
CA ILE A 227 15.58 2.05 -4.59
C ILE A 227 16.65 2.79 -3.78
N LEU A 228 17.00 2.29 -2.59
CA LEU A 228 18.08 2.85 -1.78
C LEU A 228 19.44 2.78 -2.50
N LEU A 229 19.70 1.70 -3.23
CA LEU A 229 20.88 1.57 -4.07
C LEU A 229 20.90 2.63 -5.19
N GLN A 230 19.76 2.88 -5.84
CA GLN A 230 19.64 3.96 -6.83
C GLN A 230 19.91 5.34 -6.23
N VAL A 231 19.45 5.60 -4.99
CA VAL A 231 19.77 6.83 -4.27
C VAL A 231 21.28 7.00 -4.08
N PHE A 232 22.00 5.91 -3.76
CA PHE A 232 23.45 5.94 -3.63
C PHE A 232 24.15 6.19 -4.98
N ILE A 233 23.73 5.50 -6.04
CA ILE A 233 24.33 5.60 -7.38
C ILE A 233 24.08 6.99 -8.01
N TYR A 234 22.85 7.50 -7.95
CA TYR A 234 22.45 8.75 -8.61
C TYR A 234 22.69 10.01 -7.77
N ARG A 235 23.31 9.88 -6.59
CA ARG A 235 23.64 11.01 -5.72
C ARG A 235 24.45 12.08 -6.44
N GLY A 236 25.46 11.69 -7.23
CA GLY A 236 26.31 12.61 -7.99
C GLY A 236 25.60 13.34 -9.14
N ASN A 237 24.58 12.73 -9.74
CA ASN A 237 23.79 13.35 -10.81
C ASN A 237 22.82 14.42 -10.29
N THR A 238 22.44 14.34 -9.02
CA THR A 238 21.51 15.29 -8.39
C THR A 238 22.20 16.63 -8.10
N ASP A 239 23.51 16.62 -7.83
CA ASP A 239 24.28 17.83 -7.50
C ASP A 239 24.71 18.62 -8.74
N ALA A 240 24.82 17.98 -9.92
CA ALA A 240 25.22 18.63 -11.18
C ALA A 240 24.14 19.59 -11.76
N GLY A 241 22.90 19.51 -11.28
CA GLY A 241 21.78 20.34 -11.71
C GLY A 241 21.56 21.62 -10.87
N ARG A 242 22.30 21.83 -9.77
CA ARG A 242 22.22 23.09 -9.02
C ARG A 242 23.00 24.16 -9.79
N PRO A 243 22.36 25.23 -10.30
CA PRO A 243 23.13 26.41 -10.65
C PRO A 243 23.80 26.89 -9.38
N VAL A 244 25.13 26.95 -9.39
CA VAL A 244 25.87 27.69 -8.38
C VAL A 244 25.30 29.11 -8.40
N SER A 245 24.48 29.48 -7.42
CA SER A 245 24.10 30.87 -7.24
C SER A 245 25.41 31.58 -6.90
N HIS A 246 26.03 32.21 -7.90
CA HIS A 246 27.03 33.22 -7.66
C HIS A 246 26.35 34.25 -6.78
N ARG A 247 26.69 34.21 -5.48
CA ARG A 247 26.48 35.34 -4.59
C ARG A 247 27.38 36.43 -5.16
N ILE A 248 26.80 37.32 -5.95
CA ILE A 248 27.40 38.61 -6.27
C ILE A 248 27.16 39.44 -5.01
N ASP A 249 28.27 39.69 -4.32
CA ASP A 249 28.56 40.71 -3.32
C ASP A 249 27.65 40.82 -2.09
#